data_AF-A0A959T917-F1
#
_entry.id   AF-A0A959T917-F1
#
_cell.length_a   1.000
_cell.length_b   1.000
_cell.length_c   1.000
_cell.angle_alpha   90.00
_cell.angle_beta   90.00
_cell.angle_gamma   90.00
#
_symmetry.space_group_name_H-M   'P 1'
#
loop_
_entity.id
_entity.type
_entity.pdbx_description
1 polymer ?
#
loop_
_entity_poly.entity_id
_entity_poly.type
_entity_poly.pdbx_seq_one_letter_code
_entity_poly.pdbx_strand_id
1 'polypeptide(L)'
;MKRSLLSLLAAASLTFSASASHISGGELLWECLGGDSYEVTLILYRDCAGIDVSTTETVFANSPCDNFSFQVTAAPAVEVSQLCAQDIGNSTCNGGFLPGIEMYVYTAIVDLEACDTWTLSWSLCCRNNAIQNLTNPDLQDTYIEGTLNNALSPCDNSPQFTNEPIPYVCLGTTVSYSYGGFDVDGDSLSYQLISAMEAGGNPLAYVFPYTP
;
A
#
# COMPACT_ATOMS: atom_id res chain seq x y z
N MET A 1 -12.04 -2.30 68.73
CA MET A 1 -11.83 -3.38 67.75
C MET A 1 -11.58 -2.72 66.40
N LYS A 2 -10.32 -2.76 65.92
CA LYS A 2 -9.90 -2.17 64.63
C LYS A 2 -10.17 -3.20 63.53
N ARG A 3 -10.95 -2.86 62.51
CA ARG A 3 -11.07 -3.64 61.27
C ARG A 3 -10.57 -2.77 60.12
N SER A 4 -9.32 -3.04 59.73
CA SER A 4 -8.71 -2.56 58.50
C SER A 4 -9.33 -3.33 57.33
N LEU A 5 -9.94 -2.63 56.37
CA LEU A 5 -10.20 -3.19 55.04
C LEU A 5 -9.23 -2.51 54.08
N LEU A 6 -8.16 -3.22 53.73
CA LEU A 6 -7.38 -2.95 52.52
C LEU A 6 -8.22 -3.44 51.34
N SER A 7 -8.81 -2.53 50.59
CA SER A 7 -9.38 -2.83 49.28
C SER A 7 -8.25 -2.84 48.25
N LEU A 8 -7.89 -4.05 47.81
CA LEU A 8 -6.92 -4.33 46.77
C LEU A 8 -7.49 -3.81 45.43
N LEU A 9 -6.98 -2.69 44.93
CA LEU A 9 -7.33 -2.16 43.61
C LEU A 9 -6.55 -2.96 42.56
N ALA A 10 -7.17 -4.01 42.01
CA ALA A 10 -6.62 -4.73 40.86
C ALA A 10 -6.76 -3.85 39.62
N ALA A 11 -5.68 -3.17 39.24
CA ALA A 11 -5.58 -2.49 37.96
C ALA A 11 -5.48 -3.56 36.86
N ALA A 12 -6.62 -3.86 36.23
CA ALA A 12 -6.65 -4.65 35.01
C ALA A 12 -5.98 -3.82 33.90
N SER A 13 -4.73 -4.14 33.60
CA SER A 13 -4.00 -3.65 32.45
C SER A 13 -4.69 -4.19 31.18
N LEU A 14 -5.58 -3.39 30.59
CA LEU A 14 -6.07 -3.57 29.24
C LEU A 14 -4.87 -3.43 28.30
N THR A 15 -4.35 -4.54 27.79
CA THR A 15 -3.37 -4.51 26.70
C THR A 15 -4.12 -4.22 25.41
N PHE A 16 -4.20 -2.94 25.04
CA PHE A 16 -4.56 -2.57 23.68
C PHE A 16 -3.40 -3.02 22.77
N SER A 17 -3.67 -3.94 21.86
CA SER A 17 -2.73 -4.24 20.78
C SER A 17 -2.88 -3.11 19.76
N ALA A 18 -1.97 -2.14 19.79
CA ALA A 18 -1.87 -1.16 18.72
C ALA A 18 -1.19 -1.85 17.53
N SER A 19 -1.97 -2.15 16.49
CA SER A 19 -1.44 -2.58 15.20
C SER A 19 -1.43 -1.36 14.30
N ALA A 20 -0.27 -0.72 14.14
CA ALA A 20 -0.09 0.35 13.17
C ALA A 20 0.83 -0.18 12.07
N SER A 21 0.29 -0.58 10.92
CA SER A 21 1.14 -0.82 9.74
C SER A 21 1.69 0.52 9.22
N HIS A 22 2.89 0.49 8.64
CA HIS A 22 3.58 1.70 8.18
C HIS A 22 3.77 1.64 6.67
N ILE A 23 2.65 1.50 5.97
CA ILE A 23 2.63 1.52 4.52
C ILE A 23 2.91 2.95 4.07
N SER A 24 3.99 3.10 3.31
CA SER A 24 4.44 4.35 2.70
C SER A 24 3.81 4.55 1.31
N GLY A 25 3.41 3.47 0.65
CA GLY A 25 2.72 3.49 -0.63
C GLY A 25 2.59 2.09 -1.21
N GLY A 26 2.03 2.00 -2.42
CA GLY A 26 1.96 0.74 -3.15
C GLY A 26 1.34 0.89 -4.53
N GLU A 27 1.37 -0.21 -5.27
CA GLU A 27 0.89 -0.34 -6.64
C GLU A 27 0.09 -1.64 -6.76
N LEU A 28 -0.97 -1.63 -7.57
CA LEU A 28 -1.76 -2.83 -7.89
C LEU A 28 -1.81 -2.96 -9.40
N LEU A 29 -1.18 -4.02 -9.90
CA LEU A 29 -0.89 -4.24 -11.31
C LEU A 29 -1.45 -5.60 -11.73
N TRP A 30 -1.70 -5.78 -13.03
CA TRP A 30 -2.05 -7.05 -13.62
C TRP A 30 -1.42 -7.22 -15.01
N GLU A 31 -0.99 -8.44 -15.30
CA GLU A 31 -0.50 -8.87 -16.62
C GLU A 31 -1.37 -10.03 -17.12
N CYS A 32 -1.82 -9.95 -18.37
CA CYS A 32 -2.59 -11.01 -19.01
C CYS A 32 -1.66 -12.17 -19.41
N LEU A 33 -1.94 -13.38 -18.90
CA LEU A 33 -1.21 -14.60 -19.24
C LEU A 33 -1.85 -15.37 -20.42
N GLY A 34 -3.02 -14.91 -20.86
CA GLY A 34 -3.81 -15.45 -21.97
C GLY A 34 -5.15 -16.06 -21.52
N GLY A 35 -6.18 -15.88 -22.34
CA GLY A 35 -7.54 -16.24 -21.97
C GLY A 35 -8.03 -15.35 -20.82
N ASP A 36 -8.68 -15.95 -19.83
CA ASP A 36 -9.17 -15.23 -18.65
C ASP A 36 -8.13 -15.14 -17.52
N SER A 37 -6.89 -15.60 -17.74
CA SER A 37 -5.88 -15.74 -16.68
C SER A 37 -4.97 -14.52 -16.59
N TYR A 38 -4.84 -13.97 -15.39
CA TYR A 38 -4.03 -12.79 -15.08
C TYR A 38 -3.09 -13.05 -13.92
N GLU A 39 -1.83 -12.60 -14.03
CA GLU A 39 -0.96 -12.44 -12.87
C GLU A 39 -1.22 -11.07 -12.24
N VAL A 40 -1.80 -11.07 -11.04
CA VAL A 40 -1.99 -9.86 -10.25
C VAL A 40 -0.77 -9.65 -9.35
N THR A 41 -0.20 -8.45 -9.41
CA THR A 41 0.94 -8.04 -8.60
C THR A 41 0.53 -6.89 -7.69
N LEU A 42 0.68 -7.08 -6.38
CA LEU A 42 0.59 -6.02 -5.38
C LEU A 42 2.00 -5.68 -4.93
N ILE A 43 2.42 -4.42 -5.10
CA ILE A 43 3.69 -3.92 -4.58
C ILE A 43 3.39 -3.02 -3.39
N LEU A 44 4.02 -3.30 -2.24
CA LEU A 44 3.91 -2.47 -1.05
C LEU A 44 5.27 -1.91 -0.65
N TYR A 45 5.31 -0.61 -0.37
CA TYR A 45 6.48 0.07 0.19
C TYR A 45 6.23 0.31 1.67
N ARG A 46 7.11 -0.22 2.52
CA ARG A 46 7.00 -0.21 3.98
C ARG A 46 8.12 0.62 4.59
N ASP A 47 7.79 1.50 5.52
CA ASP A 47 8.80 2.10 6.41
C ASP A 47 9.28 1.08 7.45
N CYS A 48 10.58 0.77 7.42
CA CYS A 48 11.21 -0.19 8.31
C CYS A 48 11.19 0.23 9.79
N ALA A 49 10.93 1.50 10.11
CA ALA A 49 10.69 1.93 11.49
C ALA A 49 9.33 1.44 12.04
N GLY A 50 8.46 0.91 11.16
CA GLY A 50 7.15 0.39 11.49
C GLY A 50 7.10 -1.08 11.85
N ILE A 51 5.89 -1.64 11.84
CA ILE A 51 5.66 -3.08 12.03
C ILE A 51 5.80 -3.84 10.70
N ASP A 52 6.07 -5.14 10.79
CA ASP A 52 6.14 -6.04 9.64
C ASP A 52 4.78 -6.21 8.97
N VAL A 53 4.80 -6.28 7.64
CA VAL A 53 3.65 -6.67 6.82
C VAL A 53 3.53 -8.19 6.76
N SER A 54 2.34 -8.69 6.47
CA SER A 54 2.12 -10.13 6.32
C SER A 54 2.85 -10.67 5.09
N THR A 55 3.20 -11.96 5.11
CA THR A 55 3.73 -12.66 3.92
C THR A 55 2.65 -13.00 2.90
N THR A 56 1.38 -12.85 3.28
CA THR A 56 0.21 -12.98 2.40
C THR A 56 -0.76 -11.84 2.62
N GLU A 57 -1.31 -11.30 1.54
CA GLU A 57 -2.29 -10.21 1.55
C GLU A 57 -3.55 -10.61 0.79
N THR A 58 -4.68 -9.98 1.12
CA THR A 58 -5.97 -10.27 0.45
C THR A 58 -6.30 -9.18 -0.56
N VAL A 59 -6.46 -9.56 -1.83
CA VAL A 59 -6.98 -8.68 -2.89
C VAL A 59 -8.43 -9.04 -3.16
N PHE A 60 -9.27 -8.02 -3.35
CA PHE A 60 -10.68 -8.17 -3.70
C PHE A 60 -10.87 -7.89 -5.20
N ALA A 61 -11.59 -8.77 -5.89
CA ALA A 61 -12.04 -8.58 -7.26
C ALA A 61 -13.55 -8.38 -7.24
N ASN A 62 -14.00 -7.17 -7.60
CA ASN A 62 -15.41 -6.82 -7.61
C ASN A 62 -15.86 -6.48 -9.03
N SER A 63 -17.00 -7.02 -9.44
CA SER A 63 -17.54 -6.86 -10.78
C SER A 63 -19.06 -7.05 -10.78
N PRO A 64 -19.79 -6.49 -11.75
CA PRO A 64 -21.17 -6.89 -12.03
C PRO A 64 -21.31 -8.38 -12.38
N CYS A 65 -20.26 -9.03 -12.87
CA CYS A 65 -20.27 -10.42 -13.30
C CYS A 65 -20.01 -11.41 -12.16
N ASP A 66 -19.06 -11.11 -11.26
CA ASP A 66 -18.77 -11.90 -10.07
C ASP A 66 -18.05 -11.06 -9.00
N ASN A 67 -18.01 -11.52 -7.75
CA ASN A 67 -17.32 -10.85 -6.65
C ASN A 67 -16.65 -11.87 -5.74
N PHE A 68 -15.33 -11.78 -5.61
CA PHE A 68 -14.54 -12.71 -4.80
C PHE A 68 -13.27 -12.04 -4.28
N SER A 69 -12.53 -12.78 -3.45
CA SER A 69 -11.20 -12.38 -2.99
C SER A 69 -10.21 -13.53 -3.11
N PHE A 70 -8.94 -13.20 -3.22
CA PHE A 70 -7.85 -14.15 -3.35
C PHE A 70 -6.63 -13.68 -2.56
N GLN A 71 -5.75 -14.62 -2.21
CA GLN A 71 -4.51 -14.32 -1.50
C GLN A 71 -3.39 -14.09 -2.51
N VAL A 72 -2.64 -13.02 -2.33
CA VAL A 72 -1.34 -12.80 -2.98
C VAL A 72 -0.23 -13.12 -1.99
N THR A 73 0.89 -13.67 -2.47
CA THR A 73 2.00 -14.12 -1.62
C THR A 73 3.28 -13.33 -1.91
N ALA A 74 3.96 -12.87 -0.87
CA ALA A 74 5.17 -12.08 -0.98
C ALA A 74 6.38 -12.93 -1.40
N ALA A 75 7.17 -12.39 -2.32
CA ALA A 75 8.59 -12.70 -2.41
C ALA A 75 9.35 -12.11 -1.19
N PRO A 76 10.60 -12.53 -0.93
CA PRO A 76 11.42 -11.88 0.10
C PRO A 76 11.52 -10.37 -0.13
N ALA A 77 11.38 -9.60 0.95
CA ALA A 77 11.47 -8.15 0.89
C ALA A 77 12.86 -7.68 0.43
N VAL A 78 12.89 -6.54 -0.26
CA VAL A 78 14.13 -5.88 -0.71
C VAL A 78 14.17 -4.48 -0.13
N GLU A 79 15.30 -4.10 0.47
CA GLU A 79 15.52 -2.72 0.89
C GLU A 79 15.75 -1.82 -0.35
N VAL A 80 14.91 -0.81 -0.50
CA VAL A 80 14.90 0.17 -1.61
C VAL A 80 15.14 1.60 -1.09
N SER A 81 15.80 1.71 0.06
CA SER A 81 16.16 3.00 0.67
C SER A 81 17.01 3.85 -0.28
N GLN A 82 16.63 5.11 -0.53
CA GLN A 82 17.39 6.06 -1.36
C GLN A 82 18.59 6.67 -0.62
N LEU A 83 19.29 5.85 0.16
CA LEU A 83 20.53 6.21 0.85
C LEU A 83 21.74 5.91 -0.02
N CYS A 84 22.86 6.58 0.28
CA CYS A 84 24.11 6.20 -0.35
C CYS A 84 24.54 4.80 0.11
N ALA A 85 25.26 4.07 -0.75
CA ALA A 85 25.64 2.67 -0.49
C ALA A 85 26.39 2.47 0.84
N GLN A 86 27.23 3.43 1.26
CA GLN A 86 27.94 3.33 2.54
C GLN A 86 27.04 3.55 3.77
N ASP A 87 25.86 4.14 3.58
CA ASP A 87 24.94 4.52 4.65
C ASP A 87 23.76 3.56 4.78
N ILE A 88 23.58 2.62 3.83
CA ILE A 88 22.52 1.60 3.88
C ILE A 88 22.54 0.79 5.18
N GLY A 89 23.71 0.41 5.67
CA GLY A 89 23.84 -0.30 6.96
C GLY A 89 23.39 0.50 8.19
N ASN A 90 23.16 1.81 8.03
CA ASN A 90 22.65 2.70 9.08
C ASN A 90 21.16 3.05 8.90
N SER A 91 20.45 2.41 7.96
CA SER A 91 19.01 2.57 7.78
C SER A 91 18.21 1.91 8.90
N THR A 92 16.94 2.29 9.06
CA THR A 92 16.02 1.66 10.00
C THR A 92 15.80 0.18 9.70
N CYS A 93 15.93 -0.26 8.44
CA CYS A 93 15.86 -1.68 8.06
C CYS A 93 17.02 -2.51 8.65
N ASN A 94 18.15 -1.87 8.92
CA ASN A 94 19.34 -2.50 9.48
C ASN A 94 19.57 -2.15 10.97
N GLY A 95 18.58 -1.58 11.65
CA GLY A 95 18.66 -1.20 13.06
C GLY A 95 19.37 0.12 13.34
N GLY A 96 19.62 0.93 12.30
CA GLY A 96 20.13 2.29 12.41
C GLY A 96 19.02 3.34 12.55
N PHE A 97 19.34 4.59 12.19
CA PHE A 97 18.47 5.77 12.38
C PHE A 97 18.17 6.53 11.08
N LEU A 98 18.82 6.17 9.96
CA LEU A 98 18.52 6.78 8.67
C LEU A 98 17.22 6.20 8.10
N PRO A 99 16.44 6.97 7.32
CA PRO A 99 15.20 6.46 6.72
C PRO A 99 15.45 5.18 5.92
N GLY A 100 14.64 4.16 6.17
CA GLY A 100 14.72 2.85 5.54
C GLY A 100 13.37 2.45 4.96
N ILE A 101 13.36 1.98 3.71
CA ILE A 101 12.16 1.48 3.03
C ILE A 101 12.41 0.08 2.50
N GLU A 102 11.47 -0.82 2.76
CA GLU A 102 11.39 -2.12 2.12
C GLU A 102 10.29 -2.15 1.07
N MET A 103 10.57 -2.84 -0.02
CA MET A 103 9.62 -3.20 -1.05
C MET A 103 9.24 -4.67 -0.90
N TYR A 104 7.95 -4.94 -0.89
CA TYR A 104 7.36 -6.27 -0.93
C TYR A 104 6.60 -6.43 -2.24
N VAL A 105 6.92 -7.49 -2.99
CA VAL A 105 6.21 -7.84 -4.23
C VAL A 105 5.41 -9.10 -3.96
N TYR A 106 4.08 -8.97 -4.02
CA TYR A 106 3.15 -10.07 -3.85
C TYR A 106 2.53 -10.44 -5.19
N THR A 107 2.45 -11.73 -5.50
CA THR A 107 1.80 -12.20 -6.74
C THR A 107 0.76 -13.28 -6.48
N ALA A 108 -0.21 -13.36 -7.39
CA ALA A 108 -1.10 -14.50 -7.55
C ALA A 108 -1.57 -14.58 -9.01
N ILE A 109 -1.85 -15.80 -9.47
CA ILE A 109 -2.58 -16.01 -10.73
C ILE A 109 -4.06 -16.14 -10.39
N VAL A 110 -4.89 -15.37 -11.08
CA VAL A 110 -6.35 -15.34 -10.92
C VAL A 110 -7.02 -15.41 -12.28
N ASP A 111 -8.15 -16.10 -12.34
CA ASP A 111 -9.00 -16.09 -13.52
C ASP A 111 -10.08 -15.02 -13.37
N LEU A 112 -10.08 -14.05 -14.28
CA LEU A 112 -11.06 -12.97 -14.39
C LEU A 112 -11.88 -13.20 -15.65
N GLU A 113 -13.07 -13.79 -15.51
CA GLU A 113 -13.96 -14.01 -16.66
C GLU A 113 -14.28 -12.70 -17.38
N ALA A 114 -14.51 -12.77 -18.70
CA ALA A 114 -14.82 -11.60 -19.51
C ALA A 114 -15.99 -10.78 -18.93
N CYS A 115 -15.71 -9.54 -18.54
CA CYS A 115 -16.68 -8.61 -17.99
C CYS A 115 -16.35 -7.16 -18.38
N ASP A 116 -17.40 -6.31 -18.42
CA ASP A 116 -17.26 -4.89 -18.75
C ASP A 116 -16.43 -4.11 -17.71
N THR A 117 -16.35 -4.60 -16.48
CA THR A 117 -15.54 -3.99 -15.42
C THR A 117 -15.15 -5.00 -14.36
N TRP A 118 -13.87 -5.05 -14.05
CA TRP A 118 -13.31 -5.60 -12.83
C TRP A 118 -12.66 -4.47 -12.04
N THR A 119 -12.99 -4.34 -10.76
CA THR A 119 -12.27 -3.49 -9.81
C THR A 119 -11.46 -4.39 -8.90
N LEU A 120 -10.14 -4.38 -9.08
CA LEU A 120 -9.20 -5.00 -8.17
C LEU A 120 -8.88 -3.99 -7.07
N SER A 121 -8.97 -4.38 -5.80
CA SER A 121 -8.63 -3.48 -4.70
C SER A 121 -7.96 -4.19 -3.52
N TRP A 122 -7.15 -3.43 -2.81
CA TRP A 122 -6.48 -3.84 -1.59
C TRP A 122 -6.53 -2.71 -0.57
N SER A 123 -6.65 -3.10 0.71
CA SER A 123 -6.55 -2.16 1.81
C SER A 123 -5.95 -2.78 3.05
N LEU A 124 -5.17 -1.98 3.79
CA LEU A 124 -4.63 -2.38 5.07
C LEU A 124 -4.55 -1.17 6.01
N CYS A 125 -5.01 -1.39 7.25
CA CYS A 125 -4.68 -0.46 8.32
C CYS A 125 -3.22 -0.69 8.74
N CYS A 126 -2.37 0.33 8.76
CA CYS A 126 -2.65 1.74 8.66
C CYS A 126 -1.56 2.43 7.84
N ARG A 127 -1.68 3.75 7.65
CA ARG A 127 -0.63 4.54 7.02
C ARG A 127 0.49 4.84 8.01
N ASN A 128 1.65 5.23 7.47
CA ASN A 128 2.77 5.68 8.28
C ASN A 128 2.40 6.91 9.14
N ASN A 129 2.63 6.82 10.46
CA ASN A 129 2.32 7.91 11.39
C ASN A 129 3.15 9.19 11.16
N ALA A 130 4.28 9.10 10.46
CA ALA A 130 5.12 10.25 10.13
C ALA A 130 4.47 11.21 9.12
N ILE A 131 3.39 10.81 8.45
CA ILE A 131 2.66 11.63 7.48
C ILE A 131 2.11 12.90 8.16
N GLN A 132 2.50 14.07 7.66
CA GLN A 132 2.15 15.37 8.27
C GLN A 132 0.92 16.05 7.65
N ASN A 133 0.46 15.58 6.48
CA ASN A 133 -0.62 16.22 5.72
C ASN A 133 -1.99 15.55 5.90
N LEU A 134 -2.08 14.48 6.70
CA LEU A 134 -3.33 13.78 7.03
C LEU A 134 -3.61 13.89 8.54
N THR A 135 -4.88 13.75 8.92
CA THR A 135 -5.29 13.69 10.33
C THR A 135 -5.19 12.25 10.84
N ASN A 136 -4.47 12.01 11.94
CA ASN A 136 -4.29 10.68 12.56
C ASN A 136 -3.98 9.55 11.55
N PRO A 137 -2.92 9.69 10.73
CA PRO A 137 -2.61 8.72 9.66
C PRO A 137 -2.46 7.27 10.14
N ASP A 138 -2.01 7.07 11.39
CA ASP A 138 -1.90 5.77 12.04
C ASP A 138 -3.25 5.08 12.35
N LEU A 139 -4.36 5.77 12.11
CA LEU A 139 -5.73 5.26 12.20
C LEU A 139 -6.44 5.22 10.85
N GLN A 140 -5.76 5.51 9.75
CA GLN A 140 -6.35 5.55 8.41
C GLN A 140 -5.79 4.41 7.56
N ASP A 141 -6.64 3.76 6.78
CA ASP A 141 -6.22 2.71 5.86
C ASP A 141 -5.43 3.27 4.68
N THR A 142 -4.50 2.45 4.19
CA THR A 142 -4.03 2.58 2.81
C THR A 142 -5.00 1.83 1.92
N TYR A 143 -5.46 2.44 0.83
CA TYR A 143 -6.35 1.83 -0.17
C TYR A 143 -5.77 2.05 -1.57
N ILE A 144 -5.73 0.99 -2.36
CA ILE A 144 -5.27 0.98 -3.75
C ILE A 144 -6.31 0.21 -4.57
N GLU A 145 -6.69 0.76 -5.71
CA GLU A 145 -7.56 0.07 -6.66
C GLU A 145 -7.15 0.33 -8.11
N GLY A 146 -7.55 -0.57 -8.98
CA GLY A 146 -7.47 -0.41 -10.42
C GLY A 146 -8.68 -1.04 -11.09
N THR A 147 -9.04 -0.53 -12.26
CA THR A 147 -10.17 -1.04 -13.06
C THR A 147 -9.71 -1.57 -14.41
N LEU A 148 -10.30 -2.69 -14.81
CA LEU A 148 -10.02 -3.42 -16.05
C LEU A 148 -11.34 -3.69 -16.79
N ASN A 149 -11.37 -3.53 -18.10
CA ASN A 149 -12.45 -4.03 -18.96
C ASN A 149 -11.88 -5.10 -19.89
N ASN A 150 -12.07 -6.36 -19.53
CA ASN A 150 -11.59 -7.49 -20.33
C ASN A 150 -12.66 -8.09 -21.26
N ALA A 151 -13.89 -7.54 -21.28
CA ALA A 151 -14.88 -7.89 -22.30
C ALA A 151 -14.57 -7.24 -23.66
N LEU A 152 -14.06 -6.00 -23.66
CA LEU A 152 -13.70 -5.26 -24.87
C LEU A 152 -12.27 -5.54 -25.34
N SER A 153 -11.35 -5.76 -24.39
CA SER A 153 -9.95 -6.11 -24.64
C SER A 153 -9.61 -7.39 -23.85
N PRO A 154 -9.78 -8.60 -24.42
CA PRO A 154 -9.64 -9.87 -23.70
C PRO A 154 -8.25 -10.20 -23.17
N CYS A 155 -7.29 -9.27 -23.28
CA CYS A 155 -5.92 -9.44 -22.78
C CYS A 155 -5.27 -8.07 -22.63
N ASP A 156 -5.79 -7.30 -21.68
CA ASP A 156 -5.41 -5.92 -21.39
C ASP A 156 -4.56 -5.86 -20.11
N ASN A 157 -3.39 -5.23 -20.18
CA ASN A 157 -2.45 -5.16 -19.06
C ASN A 157 -2.60 -3.84 -18.32
N SER A 158 -2.30 -3.82 -17.03
CA SER A 158 -2.23 -2.54 -16.31
C SER A 158 -1.05 -1.71 -16.82
N PRO A 159 -1.14 -0.37 -16.78
CA PRO A 159 0.04 0.48 -16.97
C PRO A 159 1.12 0.11 -15.96
N GLN A 160 2.37 0.21 -16.38
CA GLN A 160 3.55 -0.17 -15.62
C GLN A 160 4.38 1.07 -15.28
N PHE A 161 5.09 1.05 -14.16
CA PHE A 161 5.94 2.15 -13.70
C PHE A 161 7.40 1.71 -13.62
N THR A 162 8.32 2.44 -14.25
CA THR A 162 9.75 2.08 -14.23
C THR A 162 10.51 2.64 -13.03
N ASN A 163 9.93 3.60 -12.30
CA ASN A 163 10.59 4.27 -11.18
C ASN A 163 9.83 4.02 -9.87
N GLU A 164 10.54 3.55 -8.85
CA GLU A 164 10.00 3.28 -7.52
C GLU A 164 9.44 4.57 -6.87
N PRO A 165 8.15 4.64 -6.51
CA PRO A 165 7.42 5.83 -6.06
C PRO A 165 7.78 6.30 -4.63
N ILE A 166 9.05 6.21 -4.24
CA ILE A 166 9.55 6.51 -2.88
C ILE A 166 10.62 7.62 -2.86
N PRO A 167 10.41 8.78 -3.51
CA PRO A 167 11.43 9.81 -3.61
C PRO A 167 11.79 10.42 -2.24
N TYR A 168 13.07 10.47 -1.90
CA TYR A 168 13.57 11.19 -0.73
C TYR A 168 13.78 12.65 -1.11
N VAL A 169 12.91 13.52 -0.59
CA VAL A 169 12.88 14.94 -0.95
C VAL A 169 13.19 15.82 0.25
N CYS A 170 14.05 16.83 0.04
CA CYS A 170 14.34 17.83 1.06
C CYS A 170 13.20 18.85 1.14
N LEU A 171 12.75 19.14 2.36
CA LEU A 171 11.74 20.17 2.61
C LEU A 171 12.17 21.53 2.01
N GLY A 172 11.23 22.20 1.34
CA GLY A 172 11.45 23.52 0.73
C GLY A 172 12.23 23.50 -0.59
N THR A 173 12.54 22.32 -1.14
CA THR A 173 13.20 22.18 -2.44
C THR A 173 12.18 21.76 -3.49
N THR A 174 12.17 22.44 -4.64
CA THR A 174 11.37 21.99 -5.80
C THR A 174 11.95 20.71 -6.36
N VAL A 175 11.11 19.69 -6.50
CA VAL A 175 11.49 18.40 -7.07
C VAL A 175 10.68 18.17 -8.34
N SER A 176 11.36 17.67 -9.37
CA SER A 176 10.71 17.10 -10.55
C SER A 176 10.93 15.59 -10.48
N TYR A 177 9.82 14.85 -10.46
CA TYR A 177 9.81 13.40 -10.35
C TYR A 177 8.90 12.83 -11.44
N SER A 178 9.33 11.74 -12.05
CA SER A 178 8.55 10.98 -13.02
C SER A 178 8.40 9.56 -12.50
N TYR A 179 7.18 9.01 -12.55
CA TYR A 179 6.94 7.59 -12.25
C TYR A 179 7.40 6.67 -13.39
N GLY A 180 7.74 7.22 -14.57
CA GLY A 180 8.14 6.42 -15.72
C GLY A 180 7.03 5.51 -16.22
N GLY A 181 5.77 5.98 -16.16
CA GLY A 181 4.61 5.22 -16.58
C GLY A 181 4.64 4.90 -18.07
N PHE A 182 4.38 3.64 -18.42
CA PHE A 182 4.22 3.17 -19.79
C PHE A 182 3.13 2.10 -19.87
N ASP A 183 2.57 1.93 -21.06
CA ASP A 183 1.54 0.94 -21.34
C ASP A 183 2.09 -0.01 -22.41
N VAL A 184 2.05 -1.32 -22.13
CA VAL A 184 2.63 -2.33 -23.04
C VAL A 184 1.72 -2.59 -24.25
N ASP A 185 0.42 -2.34 -24.10
CA ASP A 185 -0.60 -2.50 -25.14
C ASP A 185 -0.66 -1.26 -26.07
N GLY A 186 0.02 -0.18 -25.67
CA GLY A 186 0.19 1.03 -26.47
C GLY A 186 -0.90 2.07 -26.23
N ASP A 187 -1.62 1.94 -25.12
CA ASP A 187 -2.67 2.89 -24.76
C ASP A 187 -2.12 4.24 -24.31
N SER A 188 -2.97 5.26 -24.45
CA SER A 188 -2.62 6.62 -24.03
C SER A 188 -2.69 6.75 -22.51
N LEU A 189 -1.65 7.32 -21.90
CA LEU A 189 -1.59 7.55 -20.45
C LEU A 189 -1.97 8.98 -20.08
N SER A 190 -2.76 9.10 -19.02
CA SER A 190 -3.09 10.38 -18.39
C SER A 190 -3.00 10.25 -16.86
N TYR A 191 -2.67 11.35 -16.19
CA TYR A 191 -2.37 11.35 -14.76
C TYR A 191 -3.12 12.48 -14.07
N GLN A 192 -3.63 12.20 -12.87
CA GLN A 192 -4.24 13.18 -12.00
C GLN A 192 -3.88 12.85 -10.55
N LEU A 193 -3.54 13.86 -9.76
CA LEU A 193 -3.43 13.70 -8.31
C LEU A 193 -4.83 13.64 -7.70
N ILE A 194 -5.04 12.66 -6.84
CA ILE A 194 -6.29 12.44 -6.10
C ILE A 194 -6.02 12.48 -4.60
N SER A 195 -7.08 12.64 -3.80
CA SER A 195 -6.98 12.45 -2.36
C SER A 195 -6.44 11.06 -2.04
N ALA A 196 -5.69 10.96 -0.93
CA ALA A 196 -5.41 9.66 -0.34
C ALA A 196 -6.74 8.97 0.01
N MET A 197 -6.86 7.68 -0.29
CA MET A 197 -8.10 6.93 -0.12
C MET A 197 -8.02 6.01 1.11
N GLU A 198 -9.14 5.80 1.77
CA GLU A 198 -9.35 4.81 2.84
C GLU A 198 -10.18 3.62 2.32
N ALA A 199 -10.37 2.59 3.15
CA ALA A 199 -11.16 1.43 2.81
C ALA A 199 -12.54 1.80 2.21
N GLY A 200 -12.91 1.07 1.16
CA GLY A 200 -14.10 1.33 0.37
C GLY A 200 -13.96 2.49 -0.61
N GLY A 201 -12.75 2.97 -0.88
CA GLY A 201 -12.51 4.03 -1.87
C GLY A 201 -13.04 5.39 -1.42
N ASN A 202 -12.96 5.69 -0.12
CA ASN A 202 -13.40 6.98 0.41
C ASN A 202 -12.21 7.96 0.51
N PRO A 203 -12.34 9.22 0.06
CA PRO A 203 -11.25 10.18 0.14
C PRO A 203 -11.01 10.66 1.58
N LEU A 204 -9.74 10.72 1.98
CA LEU A 204 -9.30 11.25 3.25
C LEU A 204 -9.22 12.78 3.24
N ALA A 205 -9.43 13.36 4.42
CA ALA A 205 -9.28 14.80 4.64
C ALA A 205 -7.82 15.17 4.90
N TYR A 206 -7.34 16.18 4.17
CA TYR A 206 -6.02 16.76 4.36
C TYR A 206 -6.06 17.86 5.43
N VAL A 207 -4.99 17.96 6.22
CA VAL A 207 -4.81 19.04 7.18
C VAL A 207 -4.49 20.33 6.43
N PHE A 208 -5.17 21.44 6.74
CA PHE A 208 -4.84 22.74 6.16
C PHE A 208 -3.36 23.10 6.42
N PRO A 209 -2.59 23.59 5.43
CA PRO A 209 -3.01 24.10 4.11
C PRO A 209 -2.87 23.10 2.95
N TYR A 210 -2.69 21.81 3.21
CA TYR A 210 -2.45 20.82 2.16
C TYR A 210 -3.73 20.49 1.38
N THR A 211 -3.56 20.24 0.08
CA THR A 211 -4.58 19.67 -0.81
C THR A 211 -3.95 18.49 -1.57
N PRO A 212 -4.77 17.61 -2.18
CA PRO A 212 -4.28 16.67 -3.19
C PRO A 212 -3.50 17.36 -4.30
#